data_AF-A0A485CHI9-F1
#
_entry.id   AF-A0A485CHI9-F1
#
_cell.length_a   1.000
_cell.length_b   1.000
_cell.length_c   1.000
_cell.angle_alpha   90.00
_cell.angle_beta   90.00
_cell.angle_gamma   90.00
#
_symmetry.space_group_name_H-M   'P 1'
#
loop_
_entity.id
_entity.type
_entity.pdbx_description
1 polymer ?
#
loop_
_entity_poly.entity_id
_entity_poly.type
_entity_poly.pdbx_seq_one_letter_code
_entity_poly.pdbx_strand_id
1 'polypeptide(L)'
;MALELARIFEQAGLPAGLLSVLPGKGSVIGDALARHPLVRKISFTGGTSTGRHLAHVAAEKLIPASLELGGKSPTIVLEDADVEQAARGICYGIFSSGGQACIAGSAAVCA
;
A
#
# COMPACT_ATOMS: atom_id res chain seq x y z
N MET A 1 -4.61 -4.76 14.68
CA MET A 1 -4.24 -5.95 13.88
C MET A 1 -2.74 -6.25 13.96
N ALA A 2 -1.84 -5.37 13.53
CA ALA A 2 -0.39 -5.67 13.51
C ALA A 2 0.22 -6.07 14.87
N LEU A 3 -0.18 -5.41 15.96
CA LEU A 3 0.28 -5.76 17.31
C LEU A 3 -0.23 -7.13 17.77
N GLU A 4 -1.45 -7.51 17.38
CA GLU A 4 -1.98 -8.83 17.69
C GLU A 4 -1.25 -9.91 16.90
N LEU A 5 -0.99 -9.66 15.62
CA LEU A 5 -0.24 -10.57 14.77
C LEU A 5 1.18 -10.81 15.32
N ALA A 6 1.83 -9.77 15.84
CA ALA A 6 3.13 -9.92 16.52
C ALA A 6 3.05 -10.87 17.72
N ARG A 7 2.01 -10.75 18.56
CA ARG A 7 1.81 -11.68 19.69
C ARG A 7 1.56 -13.12 19.22
N ILE A 8 0.83 -13.30 18.12
CA ILE A 8 0.62 -14.63 17.54
C ILE A 8 1.94 -15.23 17.06
N PHE A 9 2.82 -14.44 16.43
CA PHE A 9 4.16 -14.91 16.04
C PHE A 9 5.03 -15.29 17.24
N GLU A 10 4.97 -14.51 18.33
CA GLU A 10 5.66 -14.85 19.58
C GLU A 10 5.14 -16.18 20.16
N GLN A 11 3.81 -16.35 20.23
CA GLN A 11 3.18 -17.59 20.69
C GLN A 11 3.51 -18.80 19.81
N ALA A 12 3.69 -18.58 18.50
CA ALA A 12 4.13 -19.61 17.55
C ALA A 12 5.62 -19.95 17.67
N GLY A 13 6.37 -19.29 18.56
CA GLY A 13 7.78 -19.57 18.81
C GLY A 13 8.75 -18.89 17.83
N LEU A 14 8.34 -17.80 17.17
CA LEU A 14 9.25 -17.02 16.33
C LEU A 14 10.42 -16.49 17.17
N PRO A 15 11.68 -16.74 16.78
CA PRO A 15 12.84 -16.22 17.52
C PRO A 15 12.81 -14.70 17.68
N ALA A 16 13.23 -14.24 18.86
CA ALA A 16 13.30 -12.82 19.20
C ALA A 16 14.14 -12.03 18.18
N GLY A 17 13.66 -10.87 17.78
CA GLY A 17 14.34 -9.97 16.83
C GLY A 17 14.08 -10.26 15.35
N LEU A 18 13.40 -11.35 14.99
CA LEU A 18 13.03 -11.61 13.58
C LEU A 18 11.85 -10.77 13.11
N LEU A 19 10.93 -10.42 14.01
CA LEU A 19 9.83 -9.50 13.76
C LEU A 19 9.86 -8.37 14.78
N SER A 20 9.64 -7.14 14.32
CA SER A 20 9.46 -5.97 15.17
C SER A 20 8.33 -5.13 14.62
N VAL A 21 7.35 -4.81 15.46
CA VAL A 21 6.23 -3.94 15.12
C VAL A 21 6.35 -2.65 15.91
N LEU A 22 6.60 -1.55 15.21
CA LEU A 22 6.88 -0.24 15.80
C LEU A 22 5.72 0.73 15.47
N PRO A 23 4.66 0.79 16.29
CA PRO A 23 3.59 1.75 16.09
C PRO A 23 4.08 3.16 16.39
N GLY A 24 3.86 4.08 15.46
CA GLY A 24 4.24 5.48 15.65
C GLY A 24 3.93 6.33 14.43
N LYS A 25 4.04 7.64 14.58
CA LYS A 25 3.87 8.58 13.47
C LYS A 25 5.05 8.45 12.51
N GLY A 26 4.76 8.33 11.21
CA GLY A 26 5.80 8.28 10.17
C GLY A 26 6.75 9.48 10.21
N SER A 27 6.26 10.66 10.58
CA SER A 27 7.07 11.88 10.76
C SER A 27 8.05 11.82 11.93
N VAL A 28 7.90 10.85 12.84
CA VAL A 28 8.75 10.68 14.02
C VAL A 28 9.70 9.50 13.83
N ILE A 29 9.20 8.36 13.39
CA ILE A 29 9.98 7.11 13.35
C ILE A 29 10.30 6.61 11.92
N GLY A 30 9.56 7.06 10.91
CA GLY A 30 9.62 6.50 9.57
C GLY A 30 10.95 6.78 8.87
N ASP A 31 11.39 8.04 8.87
CA ASP A 31 12.64 8.42 8.19
C ASP A 31 13.88 7.85 8.89
N ALA A 32 13.87 7.87 10.23
CA ALA A 32 14.92 7.25 11.04
C ALA A 32 15.08 5.76 10.72
N LEU A 33 13.97 5.02 10.59
CA LEU A 33 14.00 3.60 10.23
C LEU A 33 14.52 3.40 8.80
N ALA A 34 13.99 4.15 7.82
CA ALA A 34 14.38 4.02 6.42
C ALA A 34 15.88 4.31 6.20
N ARG A 35 16.41 5.33 6.88
CA ARG A 35 17.82 5.75 6.81
C ARG A 35 18.77 4.87 7.62
N HIS A 36 18.26 4.07 8.55
CA HIS A 36 19.09 3.28 9.45
C HIS A 36 20.10 2.41 8.66
N PRO A 37 21.40 2.42 8.99
CA PRO A 37 22.44 1.76 8.18
C PRO A 37 22.26 0.25 8.03
N LEU A 38 21.56 -0.39 8.98
CA LEU A 38 21.27 -1.83 8.92
C LEU A 38 20.05 -2.21 8.06
N VAL A 39 19.21 -1.25 7.64
CA VAL A 39 18.08 -1.54 6.76
C VAL A 39 18.57 -1.79 5.34
N ARG A 40 18.31 -2.99 4.82
CA ARG A 40 18.79 -3.48 3.52
C ARG A 40 17.75 -3.48 2.40
N LYS A 41 16.47 -3.22 2.70
CA LYS A 41 15.38 -3.10 1.74
C LYS A 41 14.28 -2.21 2.32
N ILE A 42 13.60 -1.44 1.48
CA ILE A 42 12.38 -0.71 1.84
C ILE A 42 11.19 -1.33 1.11
N SER A 43 10.10 -1.59 1.83
CA SER A 43 8.81 -1.98 1.27
C SER A 43 7.76 -1.04 1.85
N PHE A 44 7.01 -0.34 0.98
CA PHE A 44 6.08 0.70 1.42
C PHE A 44 4.78 0.66 0.61
N THR A 45 3.66 0.82 1.32
CA THR A 45 2.34 1.02 0.73
C THR A 45 1.74 2.30 1.29
N GLY A 46 1.31 3.23 0.43
CA GLY A 46 0.72 4.49 0.88
C GLY A 46 0.73 5.59 -0.17
N GLY A 47 0.78 6.84 0.28
CA GLY A 47 0.72 8.02 -0.60
C GLY A 47 1.98 8.19 -1.45
N THR A 48 1.80 8.70 -2.67
CA THR A 48 2.86 8.90 -3.66
C THR A 48 3.97 9.85 -3.20
N SER A 49 3.63 10.88 -2.42
CA SER A 49 4.61 11.83 -1.86
C SER A 49 5.60 11.12 -0.93
N THR A 50 5.09 10.34 0.02
CA THR A 50 5.92 9.54 0.93
C THR A 50 6.69 8.45 0.19
N GLY A 51 6.05 7.77 -0.77
CA GLY A 51 6.71 6.76 -1.59
C GLY A 51 7.91 7.32 -2.35
N ARG A 52 7.77 8.50 -2.97
CA ARG A 52 8.86 9.19 -3.66
C ARG A 52 10.01 9.53 -2.71
N HIS A 53 9.70 10.07 -1.54
CA HIS A 53 10.70 10.35 -0.50
C HIS A 53 11.49 9.10 -0.13
N LEU A 54 10.81 7.99 0.15
CA LEU A 54 11.45 6.73 0.51
C LEU A 54 12.27 6.12 -0.66
N ALA A 55 11.85 6.34 -1.91
CA ALA A 55 12.63 5.95 -3.08
C ALA A 55 13.99 6.67 -3.12
N HIS A 56 14.01 7.98 -2.82
CA HIS A 56 15.26 8.74 -2.73
C HIS A 56 16.17 8.21 -1.62
N VAL A 57 15.62 7.93 -0.43
CA VAL A 57 16.38 7.33 0.68
C VAL A 57 16.96 5.97 0.30
N ALA A 58 16.18 5.13 -0.39
CA ALA A 58 16.65 3.83 -0.87
C ALA A 58 17.80 3.98 -1.89
N ALA A 59 17.69 4.94 -2.80
CA ALA A 59 18.71 5.23 -3.80
C ALA A 59 20.02 5.74 -3.17
N GLU A 60 19.95 6.65 -2.19
CA GLU A 60 21.12 7.13 -1.43
C GLU A 60 21.88 5.98 -0.76
N LYS A 61 21.16 4.96 -0.29
CA LYS A 61 21.73 3.77 0.36
C LYS A 61 22.09 2.64 -0.61
N LEU A 62 21.76 2.77 -1.90
CA LEU A 62 21.86 1.69 -2.91
C LEU A 62 21.18 0.38 -2.45
N ILE A 63 19.94 0.47 -1.96
CA ILE A 63 19.13 -0.69 -1.55
C ILE A 63 17.85 -0.83 -2.38
N PRO A 64 17.30 -2.04 -2.54
CA PRO A 64 16.02 -2.24 -3.22
C PRO A 64 14.85 -1.54 -2.53
N ALA A 65 13.92 -1.02 -3.33
CA ALA A 65 12.64 -0.49 -2.88
C ALA A 65 11.47 -1.15 -3.64
N SER A 66 10.42 -1.52 -2.91
CA SER A 66 9.13 -1.97 -3.47
C SER A 66 8.04 -1.02 -2.99
N LEU A 67 7.34 -0.33 -3.90
CA LEU A 67 6.45 0.78 -3.59
C LEU A 67 5.07 0.57 -4.23
N GLU A 68 4.05 0.37 -3.41
CA GLU A 68 2.65 0.25 -3.83
C GLU A 68 1.92 1.55 -3.50
N LEU A 69 1.58 2.34 -4.52
CA LEU A 69 1.11 3.71 -4.36
C LEU A 69 -0.34 3.87 -4.86
N GLY A 70 -0.88 5.09 -4.74
CA GLY A 70 -2.22 5.38 -5.23
C GLY A 70 -2.35 5.26 -6.74
N GLY A 71 -3.54 4.91 -7.21
CA GLY A 71 -3.90 4.84 -8.62
C GLY A 71 -5.09 5.72 -8.98
N LYS A 72 -5.30 5.90 -10.28
CA LYS A 72 -6.53 6.44 -10.88
C LYS A 72 -7.08 5.37 -11.82
N SER A 73 -7.45 4.23 -11.25
CA SER A 73 -7.75 3.02 -12.03
C SER A 73 -8.99 3.25 -12.90
N PRO A 74 -8.89 3.01 -14.22
CA PRO A 74 -10.02 3.16 -15.11
C PRO A 74 -10.96 1.95 -15.03
N THR A 75 -12.26 2.21 -15.13
CA THR A 75 -13.28 1.22 -15.42
C THR A 75 -13.83 1.53 -16.81
N ILE A 76 -13.57 0.66 -17.79
CA ILE A 76 -13.93 0.88 -19.20
C ILE A 76 -15.17 0.04 -19.53
N VAL A 77 -16.22 0.68 -20.04
CA VAL A 77 -17.43 0.05 -20.56
C VAL A 77 -17.42 0.17 -22.07
N LEU A 78 -17.48 -0.97 -22.77
CA LEU A 78 -17.51 -1.04 -24.23
C LEU A 78 -18.95 -0.98 -24.76
N GLU A 79 -19.11 -0.66 -26.05
CA GLU A 79 -20.41 -0.54 -26.72
C GLU A 79 -21.30 -1.79 -26.59
N ASP A 80 -20.71 -2.99 -26.56
CA ASP A 80 -21.40 -4.27 -26.45
C ASP A 80 -21.59 -4.77 -25.01
N ALA A 81 -21.25 -3.95 -24.00
CA ALA A 81 -21.36 -4.33 -22.61
C ALA A 81 -22.82 -4.39 -22.13
N ASP A 82 -23.12 -5.39 -21.28
CA ASP A 82 -24.35 -5.38 -20.48
C ASP A 82 -24.34 -4.18 -19.53
N VAL A 83 -25.25 -3.24 -19.78
CA VAL A 83 -25.33 -1.96 -19.07
C VAL A 83 -25.64 -2.14 -17.58
N GLU A 84 -26.50 -3.10 -17.23
CA GLU A 84 -26.88 -3.35 -15.83
C GLU A 84 -25.71 -3.95 -15.05
N GLN A 85 -24.99 -4.88 -15.66
CA GLN A 85 -23.78 -5.45 -15.07
C GLN A 85 -22.69 -4.37 -14.94
N ALA A 86 -22.48 -3.55 -15.98
CA ALA A 86 -21.49 -2.48 -15.98
C ALA A 86 -21.77 -1.46 -14.87
N ALA A 87 -23.02 -1.02 -14.72
CA ALA A 87 -23.43 -0.09 -13.67
C ALA A 87 -23.14 -0.64 -12.26
N ARG A 88 -23.48 -1.90 -12.00
CA ARG A 88 -23.20 -2.56 -10.72
C ARG A 88 -21.69 -2.69 -10.46
N GLY A 89 -20.93 -3.06 -11.49
CA GLY A 89 -19.48 -3.18 -11.43
C GLY A 89 -18.79 -1.85 -11.14
N ILE A 90 -19.21 -0.76 -11.79
CA ILE A 90 -18.71 0.60 -11.53
C ILE A 90 -18.97 0.99 -10.08
N CYS A 91 -20.22 0.86 -9.62
CA CYS A 91 -20.60 1.20 -8.25
C CYS A 91 -19.78 0.40 -7.22
N TYR A 92 -19.66 -0.91 -7.41
CA TYR A 92 -18.85 -1.74 -6.54
C TYR A 92 -17.37 -1.33 -6.58
N GLY A 93 -16.81 -1.11 -7.77
CA GLY A 93 -15.40 -0.81 -7.98
C GLY A 93 -14.95 0.51 -7.34
N ILE A 94 -15.83 1.51 -7.23
CA ILE A 94 -15.49 2.79 -6.61
C ILE A 94 -15.92 2.90 -5.14
N PHE A 95 -17.04 2.31 -4.74
CA PHE A 95 -17.58 2.50 -3.38
C PHE A 95 -17.23 1.39 -2.40
N SER A 96 -16.63 0.28 -2.86
CA SER A 96 -16.09 -0.75 -1.96
C SER A 96 -15.08 -0.15 -0.99
N SER A 97 -15.13 -0.61 0.26
CA SER A 97 -14.29 -0.09 1.36
C SER A 97 -14.41 1.44 1.56
N GLY A 98 -15.56 2.03 1.19
CA GLY A 98 -15.76 3.48 1.18
C GLY A 98 -14.86 4.22 0.19
N GLY A 99 -14.42 3.54 -0.88
CA GLY A 99 -13.48 4.06 -1.87
C GLY A 99 -12.03 4.13 -1.43
N GLN A 100 -11.69 3.61 -0.24
CA GLN A 100 -10.33 3.59 0.29
C GLN A 100 -9.56 2.36 -0.21
N ALA A 101 -9.44 2.22 -1.52
CA ALA A 101 -8.66 1.16 -2.17
C ALA A 101 -7.74 1.77 -3.23
N CYS A 102 -6.46 1.36 -3.27
CA CYS A 102 -5.51 1.82 -4.29
C CYS A 102 -5.95 1.48 -5.72
N ILE A 103 -6.73 0.41 -5.86
CA ILE A 103 -7.28 -0.10 -7.12
C ILE A 103 -8.71 0.39 -7.42
N ALA A 104 -9.25 1.32 -6.64
CA ALA A 104 -10.63 1.78 -6.81
C ALA A 104 -10.86 2.31 -8.23
N GLY A 105 -11.97 1.87 -8.86
CA GLY A 105 -12.41 2.22 -10.21
C GLY A 105 -12.89 3.66 -10.30
N SER A 106 -11.99 4.60 -10.06
CA SER A 106 -12.29 6.02 -9.81
C SER A 106 -12.36 6.88 -11.07
N ALA A 107 -12.24 6.26 -12.24
CA ALA A 107 -12.42 6.88 -13.55
C ALA A 107 -13.23 5.95 -14.45
N ALA A 108 -14.54 6.16 -14.54
CA ALA A 108 -15.38 5.43 -15.49
C ALA A 108 -15.28 6.06 -16.89
N VAL A 109 -15.12 5.23 -17.92
CA VAL A 109 -15.09 5.62 -19.33
C VAL A 109 -16.07 4.72 -20.08
N CYS A 110 -17.04 5.31 -20.77
CA CYS A 110 -17.94 4.60 -21.67
C CYS A 110 -17.49 4.92 -23.11
N ALA A 111 -17.10 3.87 -23.84
CA ALA A 111 -16.54 3.95 -25.18
C ALA A 111 -17.49 3.33 -26.20
#